data_AF-A0A1G4AZV2-F1
#
_entry.id   AF-A0A1G4AZV2-F1
#
_cell.length_a   1.000
_cell.length_b   1.000
_cell.length_c   1.000
_cell.angle_alpha   90.00
_cell.angle_beta   90.00
_cell.angle_gamma   90.00
#
_symmetry.space_group_name_H-M   'P 1'
#
loop_
_entity.id
_entity.type
_entity.pdbx_description
1 polymer ?
#
loop_
_entity_poly.entity_id
_entity_poly.type
_entity_poly.pdbx_seq_one_letter_code
_entity_poly.pdbx_strand_id
1 'polypeptide(L)'
;MNNSTGTAAFAHPYYPVTAALPHYVANKTSVFSLLVFFGSIICSVVFAAVVGARSAYPQLAASDQLTVAWFALCGFLHCFFEGYFILNHRRLAGDQSLFGQLWKEYALSDSRYLTSDPFMLCVESFTVLVWGPLCWAIVITTAKRDQLRYPLQIIMSIGHLYGVVLYYSTSLIEFYSNGVSHSRPEFLYFWVYYIGLNAPWVVVPAIILYQTTIHIKKNLTDRADVVAKLNKIDGIMGDKSWQTYVPKDDKKKTK
;
A
#
# COMPACT_ATOMS: atom_id res chain seq x y z
N MET A 1 14.70 6.96 -54.44
CA MET A 1 15.03 5.77 -53.63
C MET A 1 14.61 6.09 -52.20
N ASN A 2 13.37 5.72 -51.82
CA ASN A 2 12.86 5.97 -50.47
C ASN A 2 13.26 4.78 -49.60
N ASN A 3 14.25 4.99 -48.74
CA ASN A 3 14.68 3.98 -47.76
C ASN A 3 13.83 4.16 -46.49
N SER A 4 12.58 3.70 -46.53
CA SER A 4 11.77 3.53 -45.33
C SER A 4 12.26 2.29 -44.60
N THR A 5 13.21 2.47 -43.69
CA THR A 5 13.55 1.48 -42.68
C THR A 5 12.35 1.30 -41.76
N GLY A 6 11.44 0.40 -42.15
CA GLY A 6 10.39 -0.08 -41.25
C GLY A 6 11.06 -0.72 -40.05
N THR A 7 10.96 -0.06 -38.89
CA THR A 7 11.26 -0.69 -37.61
C THR A 7 10.41 -1.94 -37.50
N ALA A 8 11.03 -3.12 -37.49
CA ALA A 8 10.32 -4.36 -37.25
C ALA A 8 9.63 -4.25 -35.89
N ALA A 9 8.29 -4.15 -35.90
CA ALA A 9 7.52 -4.17 -34.66
C ALA A 9 7.74 -5.53 -33.99
N PHE A 10 8.26 -5.51 -32.76
CA PHE A 10 8.48 -6.74 -32.00
C PHE A 10 7.12 -7.34 -31.63
N ALA A 11 6.91 -8.62 -31.92
CA ALA A 11 5.64 -9.28 -31.63
C ALA A 11 5.47 -9.49 -30.11
N HIS A 12 4.60 -8.70 -29.48
CA HIS A 12 4.25 -8.80 -28.07
C HIS A 12 2.77 -8.45 -27.83
N PRO A 13 2.15 -8.92 -26.72
CA PRO A 13 0.72 -8.70 -26.45
C PRO A 13 0.38 -7.34 -25.82
N TYR A 14 1.38 -6.52 -25.49
CA TYR A 14 1.20 -5.24 -24.78
C TYR A 14 0.75 -4.10 -25.68
N TYR A 15 0.07 -3.12 -25.08
CA TYR A 15 -0.40 -1.90 -25.75
C TYR A 15 0.41 -0.69 -25.28
N PRO A 16 0.80 0.25 -26.17
CA PRO A 16 0.60 0.19 -27.61
C PRO A 16 1.43 -0.92 -28.25
N VAL A 17 0.88 -1.57 -29.28
CA VAL A 17 1.55 -2.69 -30.00
C VAL A 17 2.83 -2.28 -30.73
N THR A 18 3.08 -0.97 -30.84
CA THR A 18 4.28 -0.37 -31.42
C THR A 18 5.39 -0.14 -30.39
N ALA A 19 5.16 -0.46 -29.11
CA ALA A 19 6.17 -0.29 -28.07
C ALA A 19 7.44 -1.09 -28.37
N ALA A 20 8.61 -0.50 -28.06
CA ALA A 20 9.88 -1.15 -28.32
C ALA A 20 10.24 -2.12 -27.18
N LEU A 21 9.87 -3.40 -27.33
CA LEU A 21 10.25 -4.48 -26.40
C LEU A 21 11.16 -5.52 -27.09
N PRO A 22 12.42 -5.15 -27.44
CA PRO A 22 13.30 -5.96 -28.29
C PRO A 22 13.72 -7.30 -27.69
N HIS A 23 13.67 -7.42 -26.37
CA HIS A 23 14.07 -8.61 -25.62
C HIS A 23 12.87 -9.32 -24.97
N TYR A 24 11.66 -9.08 -25.47
CA TYR A 24 10.45 -9.71 -24.95
C TYR A 24 10.51 -11.24 -25.08
N VAL A 25 10.16 -11.92 -24.00
CA VAL A 25 9.96 -13.37 -23.97
C VAL A 25 8.67 -13.66 -23.19
N ALA A 26 7.76 -14.43 -23.80
CA ALA A 26 6.52 -14.84 -23.16
C ALA A 26 6.77 -15.64 -21.86
N ASN A 27 5.80 -15.60 -20.94
CA ASN A 27 5.86 -16.38 -19.71
C ASN A 27 5.86 -17.88 -20.03
N LYS A 28 6.78 -18.62 -19.41
CA LYS A 28 6.83 -20.09 -19.49
C LYS A 28 5.87 -20.75 -18.50
N THR A 29 5.65 -20.12 -17.36
CA THR A 29 4.80 -20.61 -16.28
C THR A 29 3.37 -20.13 -16.49
N SER A 30 2.38 -21.00 -16.26
CA SER A 30 0.97 -20.61 -16.36
C SER A 30 0.60 -19.58 -15.28
N VAL A 31 -0.31 -18.65 -15.62
CA VAL A 31 -0.80 -17.61 -14.71
C VAL A 31 -1.34 -18.22 -13.41
N PHE A 32 -2.10 -19.31 -13.50
CA PHE A 32 -2.59 -20.01 -12.31
C PHE A 32 -1.47 -20.43 -11.36
N SER A 33 -0.40 -21.03 -11.88
CA SER A 33 0.73 -21.45 -11.05
C SER A 33 1.45 -20.25 -10.44
N LEU A 34 1.65 -19.18 -11.22
CA LEU A 34 2.23 -17.92 -10.72
C LEU A 34 1.43 -17.35 -9.55
N LEU A 35 0.10 -17.30 -9.68
CA LEU A 35 -0.80 -16.80 -8.64
C LEU A 35 -0.79 -17.69 -7.40
N VAL A 36 -0.75 -19.01 -7.54
CA VAL A 36 -0.66 -19.95 -6.40
C VAL A 36 0.64 -19.74 -5.63
N PHE A 37 1.78 -19.66 -6.33
CA PHE A 37 3.08 -19.44 -5.68
C PHE A 37 3.13 -18.07 -4.99
N PHE A 38 2.71 -17.02 -5.68
CA PHE A 38 2.74 -15.67 -5.14
C PHE A 38 1.77 -15.49 -3.97
N GLY A 39 0.55 -16.00 -4.11
CA GLY A 39 -0.44 -16.03 -3.05
C GLY A 39 0.07 -16.78 -1.82
N SER A 40 0.76 -17.91 -2.00
CA SER A 40 1.37 -18.66 -0.89
C SER A 40 2.44 -17.86 -0.15
N ILE A 41 3.28 -17.10 -0.87
CA ILE A 41 4.29 -16.21 -0.27
C ILE A 41 3.60 -15.10 0.52
N ILE A 42 2.64 -14.40 -0.09
CA ILE A 42 1.87 -13.34 0.56
C ILE A 42 1.19 -13.85 1.83
N CYS A 43 0.47 -14.97 1.74
CA CYS A 43 -0.21 -15.58 2.88
C CYS A 43 0.79 -15.93 3.99
N SER A 44 1.96 -16.46 3.64
CA SER A 44 2.99 -16.80 4.62
C SER A 44 3.54 -15.56 5.35
N VAL A 45 3.82 -14.48 4.62
CA VAL A 45 4.31 -13.22 5.20
C VAL A 45 3.26 -12.57 6.10
N VAL A 46 2.02 -12.47 5.63
CA VAL A 46 0.91 -11.91 6.41
C VAL A 46 0.63 -12.75 7.65
N PHE A 47 0.58 -14.08 7.50
CA PHE A 47 0.39 -15.00 8.62
C PHE A 47 1.50 -14.86 9.65
N ALA A 48 2.77 -14.85 9.23
CA ALA A 48 3.90 -14.67 10.13
C ALA A 48 3.85 -13.32 10.86
N ALA A 49 3.49 -12.23 10.18
CA ALA A 49 3.35 -10.92 10.81
C ALA A 49 2.24 -10.89 11.87
N VAL A 50 1.06 -11.45 11.57
CA VAL A 50 -0.06 -11.50 12.51
C VAL A 50 0.24 -12.42 13.69
N VAL A 51 0.76 -13.63 13.44
CA VAL A 51 1.13 -14.57 14.51
C VAL A 51 2.25 -14.00 15.37
N GLY A 52 3.26 -13.38 14.77
CA GLY A 52 4.33 -12.70 15.50
C GLY A 52 3.80 -11.58 16.39
N ALA A 53 2.91 -10.72 15.85
CA ALA A 53 2.29 -9.66 16.61
C ALA A 53 1.43 -10.19 17.78
N ARG A 54 0.63 -11.24 17.56
CA ARG A 54 -0.17 -11.89 18.61
C ARG A 54 0.68 -12.58 19.66
N SER A 55 1.78 -13.20 19.26
CA SER A 55 2.68 -13.89 20.20
C SER A 55 3.40 -12.89 21.10
N ALA A 56 3.81 -11.75 20.55
CA ALA A 56 4.41 -10.65 21.32
C ALA A 56 3.38 -9.88 22.17
N TYR A 57 2.14 -9.74 21.68
CA TYR A 57 1.07 -8.98 22.34
C TYR A 57 -0.24 -9.78 22.36
N PRO A 58 -0.44 -10.70 23.32
CA PRO A 58 -1.56 -11.65 23.33
C PRO A 58 -2.96 -11.04 23.34
N GLN A 59 -3.10 -9.80 23.83
CA GLN A 59 -4.39 -9.10 23.88
C GLN A 59 -4.71 -8.32 22.59
N LEU A 60 -3.92 -8.43 21.52
CA LEU A 60 -4.10 -7.63 20.30
C LEU A 60 -5.52 -7.76 19.73
N ALA A 61 -6.21 -6.63 19.59
CA ALA A 61 -7.60 -6.59 19.12
C ALA A 61 -7.72 -7.09 17.68
N ALA A 62 -8.88 -7.65 17.30
CA ALA A 62 -9.11 -8.14 15.94
C ALA A 62 -8.92 -7.05 14.88
N SER A 63 -9.34 -5.81 15.16
CA SER A 63 -9.11 -4.66 14.28
C SER A 63 -7.62 -4.38 14.07
N ASP A 64 -6.82 -4.47 15.14
CA ASP A 64 -5.38 -4.25 15.07
C ASP A 64 -4.68 -5.39 14.31
N GLN A 65 -5.19 -6.63 14.41
CA GLN A 65 -4.71 -7.76 13.62
C GLN A 65 -4.98 -7.57 12.13
N LEU A 66 -6.15 -7.05 11.75
CA LEU A 66 -6.46 -6.72 10.35
C LEU A 66 -5.57 -5.60 9.83
N THR A 67 -5.33 -4.56 10.63
CA THR A 67 -4.39 -3.49 10.28
C THR A 67 -2.96 -4.02 10.10
N VAL A 68 -2.50 -4.90 11.01
CA VAL A 68 -1.20 -5.58 10.86
C VAL A 68 -1.16 -6.41 9.57
N ALA A 69 -2.21 -7.18 9.27
CA ALA A 69 -2.27 -8.00 8.08
C ALA A 69 -2.19 -7.15 6.80
N TRP A 70 -2.97 -6.07 6.74
CA TRP A 70 -2.98 -5.14 5.61
C TRP A 70 -1.61 -4.49 5.39
N PHE A 71 -1.02 -3.88 6.43
CA PHE A 71 0.26 -3.20 6.27
C PHE A 71 1.44 -4.17 6.11
N ALA A 72 1.34 -5.42 6.57
CA ALA A 72 2.33 -6.45 6.25
C ALA A 72 2.26 -6.86 4.77
N LEU A 73 1.05 -7.00 4.21
CA LEU A 73 0.85 -7.20 2.77
C LEU A 73 1.46 -6.04 1.96
N CYS A 74 1.08 -4.79 2.28
CA CYS A 74 1.61 -3.62 1.58
C CYS A 74 3.13 -3.51 1.74
N GLY A 75 3.66 -3.68 2.96
CA GLY A 75 5.10 -3.64 3.21
C GLY A 75 5.88 -4.69 2.43
N PHE A 76 5.31 -5.89 2.25
CA PHE A 76 5.90 -6.92 1.41
C PHE A 76 5.87 -6.53 -0.07
N LEU A 77 4.71 -6.11 -0.60
CA LEU A 77 4.58 -5.72 -1.99
C LEU A 77 5.50 -4.54 -2.34
N HIS A 78 5.51 -3.50 -1.53
CA HIS A 78 6.36 -2.32 -1.75
C HIS A 78 7.85 -2.68 -1.68
N CYS A 79 8.31 -3.37 -0.64
CA CYS A 79 9.73 -3.64 -0.50
C CYS A 79 10.26 -4.69 -1.50
N PHE A 80 9.46 -5.72 -1.80
CA PHE A 80 9.95 -6.89 -2.55
C PHE A 80 9.41 -6.96 -3.97
N PHE A 81 8.11 -6.74 -4.18
CA PHE A 81 7.52 -6.86 -5.51
C PHE A 81 7.85 -5.62 -6.37
N GLU A 82 7.58 -4.42 -5.86
CA GLU A 82 7.94 -3.15 -6.51
C GLU A 82 9.45 -2.93 -6.48
N GLY A 83 10.13 -3.33 -5.40
CA GLY A 83 11.59 -3.32 -5.33
C GLY A 83 12.23 -4.18 -6.42
N TYR A 84 11.62 -5.33 -6.73
CA TYR A 84 12.07 -6.15 -7.87
C TYR A 84 11.88 -5.43 -9.20
N PHE A 85 10.76 -4.75 -9.41
CA PHE A 85 10.56 -3.94 -10.61
C PHE A 85 11.64 -2.87 -10.74
N ILE A 86 11.88 -2.05 -9.70
CA ILE A 86 12.89 -0.98 -9.72
C ILE A 86 14.30 -1.50 -10.05
N LEU A 87 14.68 -2.66 -9.52
CA LEU A 87 16.00 -3.24 -9.78
C LEU A 87 16.12 -3.89 -11.17
N ASN A 88 14.99 -4.27 -11.79
CA ASN A 88 14.98 -5.13 -12.98
C ASN A 88 14.24 -4.56 -14.19
N HIS A 89 13.68 -3.35 -14.11
CA HIS A 89 12.76 -2.79 -15.10
C HIS A 89 13.28 -2.88 -16.55
N ARG A 90 14.58 -2.69 -16.77
CA ARG A 90 15.22 -2.74 -18.10
C ARG A 90 15.28 -4.12 -18.74
N ARG A 91 15.23 -5.18 -17.93
CA ARG A 91 15.31 -6.59 -18.37
C ARG A 91 14.00 -7.36 -18.20
N LEU A 92 12.98 -6.68 -17.67
CA LEU A 92 11.74 -7.30 -17.20
C LEU A 92 10.98 -8.02 -18.31
N ALA A 93 11.00 -7.48 -19.53
CA ALA A 93 10.29 -8.06 -20.67
C ALA A 93 10.81 -9.45 -21.08
N GLY A 94 12.07 -9.79 -20.75
CA GLY A 94 12.67 -11.09 -21.02
C GLY A 94 12.72 -12.02 -19.80
N ASP A 95 12.35 -11.52 -18.62
CA ASP A 95 12.59 -12.20 -17.35
C ASP A 95 11.69 -13.44 -17.16
N GLN A 96 12.23 -14.50 -16.60
CA GLN A 96 11.55 -15.77 -16.33
C GLN A 96 11.54 -16.12 -14.84
N SER A 97 12.02 -15.23 -13.97
CA SER A 97 11.81 -15.33 -12.53
C SER A 97 10.32 -15.28 -12.18
N LEU A 98 9.95 -15.72 -10.97
CA LEU A 98 8.56 -15.62 -10.49
C LEU A 98 8.03 -14.18 -10.57
N PHE A 99 8.80 -13.22 -10.03
CA PHE A 99 8.40 -11.81 -10.04
C PHE A 99 8.41 -11.20 -11.44
N GLY A 100 9.39 -11.53 -12.27
CA GLY A 100 9.44 -11.05 -13.66
C GLY A 100 8.23 -11.52 -14.48
N GLN A 101 7.83 -12.78 -14.32
CA GLN A 101 6.64 -13.31 -14.98
C GLN A 101 5.34 -12.69 -14.45
N LEU A 102 5.23 -12.45 -13.15
CA LEU A 102 4.09 -11.75 -12.54
C LEU A 102 3.99 -10.29 -13.01
N TRP A 103 5.11 -9.57 -13.08
CA TRP A 103 5.15 -8.22 -13.62
C TRP A 103 4.77 -8.18 -15.09
N LYS A 104 5.22 -9.14 -15.90
CA LYS A 104 4.79 -9.28 -17.29
C LYS A 104 3.30 -9.59 -17.44
N GLU A 105 2.73 -10.38 -16.54
CA GLU A 105 1.29 -10.66 -16.51
C GLU A 105 0.51 -9.41 -16.13
N TYR A 106 0.93 -8.70 -15.08
CA TYR A 106 0.32 -7.45 -14.65
C TYR A 106 0.46 -6.36 -15.71
N ALA A 107 1.58 -6.30 -16.42
CA ALA A 107 1.79 -5.32 -17.49
C ALA A 107 0.84 -5.47 -18.69
N LEU A 108 0.05 -6.55 -18.79
CA LEU A 108 -1.05 -6.64 -19.75
C LEU A 108 -2.15 -5.60 -19.44
N SER A 109 -2.29 -5.22 -18.17
CA SER A 109 -3.18 -4.14 -17.75
C SER A 109 -2.55 -2.75 -17.85
N ASP A 110 -1.22 -2.67 -17.79
CA ASP A 110 -0.49 -1.42 -17.94
C ASP A 110 0.97 -1.65 -18.39
N SER A 111 1.24 -1.44 -19.67
CA SER A 111 2.55 -1.71 -20.26
C SER A 111 3.65 -0.75 -19.83
N ARG A 112 3.32 0.35 -19.12
CA ARG A 112 4.30 1.33 -18.61
C ARG A 112 5.37 0.67 -17.72
N TYR A 113 5.01 -0.43 -17.07
CA TYR A 113 5.94 -1.27 -16.30
C TYR A 113 6.98 -2.02 -17.15
N LEU A 114 6.75 -2.24 -18.45
CA LEU A 114 7.72 -2.87 -19.36
C LEU A 114 8.48 -1.86 -20.22
N THR A 115 7.90 -0.69 -20.45
CA THR A 115 8.53 0.39 -21.23
C THR A 115 9.41 1.31 -20.38
N SER A 116 9.53 1.04 -19.07
CA SER A 116 10.31 1.86 -18.14
C SER A 116 9.84 3.30 -18.07
N ASP A 117 8.52 3.50 -17.99
CA ASP A 117 7.92 4.82 -17.89
C ASP A 117 8.51 5.61 -16.71
N PRO A 118 8.97 6.86 -16.92
CA PRO A 118 9.58 7.65 -15.86
C PRO A 118 8.67 7.92 -14.67
N PHE A 119 7.37 8.12 -14.89
CA PHE A 119 6.44 8.34 -13.78
C PHE A 119 6.31 7.07 -12.93
N MET A 120 6.17 5.91 -13.57
CA MET A 120 6.14 4.62 -12.87
C MET A 120 7.44 4.37 -12.10
N LEU A 121 8.61 4.63 -12.69
CA LEU A 121 9.89 4.49 -11.97
C LEU A 121 9.99 5.42 -10.77
N CYS A 122 9.51 6.66 -10.88
CA CYS A 122 9.52 7.62 -9.77
C CYS A 122 8.59 7.20 -8.63
N VAL A 123 7.33 6.86 -8.94
CA VAL A 123 6.34 6.50 -7.91
C VAL A 123 6.74 5.20 -7.22
N GLU A 124 7.16 4.18 -7.97
CA GLU A 124 7.56 2.89 -7.42
C GLU A 124 8.90 2.97 -6.67
N SER A 125 9.80 3.88 -7.03
CA SER A 125 11.00 4.13 -6.21
C SER A 125 10.62 4.75 -4.87
N PHE A 126 9.65 5.66 -4.86
CA PHE A 126 9.16 6.28 -3.64
C PHE A 126 8.42 5.27 -2.75
N THR A 127 7.62 4.38 -3.34
CA THR A 127 6.94 3.33 -2.59
C THR A 127 7.95 2.38 -1.93
N VAL A 128 8.99 1.97 -2.65
CA VAL A 128 10.06 1.11 -2.13
C VAL A 128 10.84 1.77 -0.99
N LEU A 129 11.27 3.01 -1.19
CA LEU A 129 12.20 3.69 -0.26
C LEU A 129 11.50 4.29 0.97
N VAL A 130 10.22 4.65 0.84
CA VAL A 130 9.49 5.38 1.89
C VAL A 130 8.29 4.58 2.39
N TRP A 131 7.40 4.15 1.49
CA TRP A 131 6.12 3.56 1.89
C TRP A 131 6.27 2.13 2.41
N GLY A 132 7.16 1.33 1.83
CA GLY A 132 7.48 -0.01 2.31
C GLY A 132 7.98 0.00 3.77
N PRO A 133 9.05 0.75 4.09
CA PRO A 133 9.52 0.92 5.46
C PRO A 133 8.44 1.49 6.39
N LEU A 134 7.65 2.47 5.93
CA LEU A 134 6.55 3.04 6.70
C LEU A 134 5.46 2.01 7.03
N CYS A 135 5.11 1.13 6.09
CA CYS A 135 4.16 0.03 6.32
C CYS A 135 4.65 -0.90 7.44
N TRP A 136 5.93 -1.28 7.42
CA TRP A 136 6.53 -2.09 8.50
C TRP A 136 6.57 -1.35 9.84
N ALA A 137 6.84 -0.05 9.84
CA ALA A 137 6.75 0.78 11.04
C ALA A 137 5.31 0.82 11.59
N ILE A 138 4.29 0.87 10.73
CA ILE A 138 2.88 0.79 11.12
C ILE A 138 2.54 -0.57 11.72
N VAL A 139 3.06 -1.67 11.15
CA VAL A 139 2.90 -3.02 11.73
C VAL A 139 3.43 -3.05 13.18
N ILE A 140 4.65 -2.54 13.39
CA ILE A 140 5.30 -2.55 14.72
C ILE A 140 4.55 -1.66 15.71
N THR A 141 4.22 -0.43 15.33
CA THR A 141 3.51 0.53 16.21
C THR A 141 2.09 0.07 16.51
N THR A 142 1.40 -0.56 15.55
CA THR A 142 0.07 -1.13 15.76
C THR A 142 0.11 -2.30 16.74
N ALA A 143 1.06 -3.23 16.57
CA ALA A 143 1.25 -4.35 17.48
C ALA A 143 1.56 -3.89 18.92
N LYS A 144 2.42 -2.87 19.05
CA LYS A 144 2.78 -2.24 20.33
C LYS A 144 1.68 -1.39 20.95
N ARG A 145 0.58 -1.12 20.23
CA ARG A 145 -0.46 -0.14 20.59
C ARG A 145 0.13 1.26 20.87
N ASP A 146 1.19 1.60 20.14
CA ASP A 146 1.83 2.91 20.21
C ASP A 146 0.91 3.97 19.57
N GLN A 147 0.81 5.15 20.20
CA GLN A 147 0.04 6.28 19.68
C GLN A 147 0.56 6.79 18.33
N LEU A 148 1.84 6.55 18.02
CA LEU A 148 2.42 6.86 16.71
C LEU A 148 1.74 6.10 15.56
N ARG A 149 1.01 5.00 15.82
CA ARG A 149 0.30 4.27 14.77
C ARG A 149 -0.68 5.16 14.01
N TYR A 150 -1.35 6.09 14.68
CA TYR A 150 -2.39 6.93 14.09
C TYR A 150 -1.85 7.93 13.05
N PRO A 151 -0.87 8.81 13.37
CA PRO A 151 -0.30 9.69 12.35
C PRO A 151 0.36 8.90 11.21
N LEU A 152 1.02 7.77 11.49
CA LEU A 152 1.63 6.95 10.43
C LEU A 152 0.57 6.33 9.51
N GLN A 153 -0.52 5.80 10.07
CA GLN A 153 -1.65 5.27 9.29
C GLN A 153 -2.32 6.35 8.43
N ILE A 154 -2.45 7.59 8.93
CA ILE A 154 -2.97 8.72 8.13
C ILE A 154 -2.04 9.01 6.95
N ILE A 155 -0.74 9.21 7.22
CA ILE A 155 0.25 9.52 6.18
C ILE A 155 0.24 8.44 5.10
N MET A 156 0.27 7.18 5.51
CA MET A 156 0.29 6.07 4.58
C MET A 156 -1.02 5.95 3.80
N SER A 157 -2.17 6.13 4.47
CA SER A 157 -3.47 6.03 3.78
C SER A 157 -3.65 7.12 2.73
N ILE A 158 -3.22 8.35 3.04
CA ILE A 158 -3.21 9.44 2.05
C ILE A 158 -2.23 9.13 0.92
N GLY A 159 -1.05 8.60 1.24
CA GLY A 159 -0.07 8.15 0.26
C GLY A 159 -0.66 7.16 -0.75
N HIS A 160 -1.28 6.08 -0.27
CA HIS A 160 -1.93 5.08 -1.14
C HIS A 160 -3.03 5.68 -2.02
N LEU A 161 -3.92 6.48 -1.45
CA LEU A 161 -4.99 7.14 -2.21
C LEU A 161 -4.42 8.07 -3.29
N TYR A 162 -3.42 8.86 -2.94
CA TYR A 162 -2.77 9.78 -3.86
C TYR A 162 -2.02 9.03 -4.98
N GLY A 163 -1.30 7.97 -4.64
CA GLY A 163 -0.60 7.11 -5.60
C GLY A 163 -1.55 6.51 -6.64
N VAL A 164 -2.68 5.94 -6.20
CA VAL A 164 -3.69 5.37 -7.10
C VAL A 164 -4.33 6.44 -7.98
N VAL A 165 -4.61 7.63 -7.42
CA VAL A 165 -5.12 8.76 -8.22
C VAL A 165 -4.14 9.15 -9.31
N LEU A 166 -2.85 9.29 -9.00
CA LEU A 166 -1.84 9.61 -10.02
C LEU A 166 -1.68 8.49 -11.04
N TYR A 167 -1.68 7.23 -10.59
CA TYR A 167 -1.60 6.05 -11.46
C TYR A 167 -2.71 6.04 -12.52
N TYR A 168 -3.96 6.25 -12.10
CA TYR A 168 -5.10 6.32 -13.00
C TYR A 168 -5.10 7.57 -13.87
N SER A 169 -4.82 8.72 -13.26
CA SER A 169 -4.91 10.01 -13.96
C SER A 169 -3.86 10.14 -15.06
N THR A 170 -2.64 9.66 -14.82
CA THR A 170 -1.57 9.72 -15.83
C THR A 170 -1.90 8.90 -17.06
N SER A 171 -2.33 7.64 -16.90
CA SER A 171 -2.76 6.82 -18.05
C SER A 171 -3.96 7.41 -18.76
N LEU A 172 -4.92 7.97 -18.01
CA LEU A 172 -6.14 8.55 -18.59
C LEU A 172 -5.83 9.81 -19.41
N ILE A 173 -4.97 10.68 -18.87
CA ILE A 173 -4.53 11.90 -19.56
C ILE A 173 -3.74 11.53 -20.82
N GLU A 174 -2.82 10.57 -20.76
CA GLU A 174 -2.09 10.11 -21.96
C GLU A 174 -3.03 9.55 -23.02
N PHE A 175 -4.07 8.81 -22.63
CA PHE A 175 -5.08 8.33 -23.55
C PHE A 175 -5.84 9.47 -24.24
N TYR A 176 -6.31 10.48 -23.49
CA TYR A 176 -7.05 11.60 -24.07
C TYR A 176 -6.18 12.59 -24.85
N SER A 177 -4.94 12.80 -24.43
CA SER A 177 -4.03 13.77 -25.07
C SER A 177 -3.33 13.17 -26.28
N ASN A 178 -2.90 11.92 -26.21
CA ASN A 178 -2.03 11.30 -27.22
C ASN A 178 -2.68 10.11 -27.94
N GLY A 179 -3.88 9.67 -27.52
CA GLY A 179 -4.54 8.49 -28.08
C GLY A 179 -3.86 7.17 -27.70
N VAL A 180 -2.97 7.18 -26.70
CA VAL A 180 -2.19 6.00 -26.30
C VAL A 180 -2.88 5.29 -25.16
N SER A 181 -3.30 4.04 -25.39
CA SER A 181 -3.69 3.12 -24.32
C SER A 181 -2.50 2.25 -23.93
N HIS A 182 -2.25 2.14 -22.63
CA HIS A 182 -1.25 1.22 -22.07
C HIS A 182 -1.84 -0.12 -21.64
N SER A 183 -3.18 -0.19 -21.58
CA SER A 183 -3.92 -1.39 -21.21
C SER A 183 -4.42 -2.13 -22.45
N ARG A 184 -4.44 -3.45 -22.36
CA ARG A 184 -5.13 -4.29 -23.33
C ARG A 184 -6.65 -4.04 -23.29
N PRO A 185 -7.34 -4.05 -24.44
CA PRO A 185 -8.75 -3.67 -24.54
C PRO A 185 -9.71 -4.69 -23.92
N GLU A 186 -9.28 -5.91 -23.65
CA GLU A 186 -10.14 -6.94 -23.04
C GLU A 186 -10.57 -6.55 -21.63
N PHE A 187 -11.83 -6.87 -21.29
CA PHE A 187 -12.44 -6.57 -20.00
C PHE A 187 -11.58 -7.02 -18.81
N LEU A 188 -10.96 -8.19 -18.92
CA LEU A 188 -10.09 -8.76 -17.89
C LEU A 188 -8.95 -7.80 -17.52
N TYR A 189 -8.24 -7.26 -18.50
CA TYR A 189 -7.03 -6.49 -18.24
C TYR A 189 -7.35 -5.08 -17.76
N PHE A 190 -8.36 -4.42 -18.33
CA PHE A 190 -8.72 -3.09 -17.85
C PHE A 190 -9.54 -3.12 -16.55
N TRP A 191 -10.63 -3.89 -16.49
CA TRP A 191 -11.53 -3.81 -15.33
C TRP A 191 -11.06 -4.66 -14.15
N VAL A 192 -10.58 -5.88 -14.41
CA VAL A 192 -10.17 -6.76 -13.31
C VAL A 192 -8.76 -6.43 -12.85
N TYR A 193 -7.80 -6.29 -13.77
CA TYR A 193 -6.41 -6.03 -13.39
C TYR A 193 -6.17 -4.55 -13.09
N TYR A 194 -6.37 -3.67 -14.08
CA TYR A 194 -6.03 -2.25 -13.92
C TYR A 194 -6.88 -1.57 -12.84
N ILE A 195 -8.21 -1.70 -12.88
CA ILE A 195 -9.09 -1.12 -11.84
C ILE A 195 -9.18 -2.02 -10.61
N GLY A 196 -9.49 -3.30 -10.80
CA GLY A 196 -9.85 -4.22 -9.72
C GLY A 196 -8.69 -4.55 -8.77
N LEU A 197 -7.48 -4.79 -9.28
CA LEU A 197 -6.34 -5.10 -8.42
C LEU A 197 -5.81 -3.88 -7.68
N ASN A 198 -6.02 -2.66 -8.18
CA ASN A 198 -5.64 -1.42 -7.50
C ASN A 198 -6.71 -0.90 -6.52
N ALA A 199 -7.98 -1.32 -6.68
CA ALA A 199 -9.09 -0.91 -5.80
C ALA A 199 -8.86 -1.14 -4.29
N PRO A 200 -8.18 -2.21 -3.81
CA PRO A 200 -7.87 -2.39 -2.39
C PRO A 200 -7.08 -1.21 -1.78
N TRP A 201 -6.15 -0.62 -2.53
CA TRP A 201 -5.38 0.56 -2.14
C TRP A 201 -6.19 1.87 -2.14
N VAL A 202 -7.46 1.81 -2.56
CA VAL A 202 -8.44 2.88 -2.35
C VAL A 202 -9.30 2.58 -1.14
N VAL A 203 -9.93 1.40 -1.12
CA VAL A 203 -10.97 1.06 -0.14
C VAL A 203 -10.40 0.93 1.27
N VAL A 204 -9.33 0.14 1.45
CA VAL A 204 -8.80 -0.13 2.79
C VAL A 204 -8.16 1.13 3.40
N PRO A 205 -7.31 1.89 2.67
CA PRO A 205 -6.81 3.18 3.15
C PRO A 205 -7.90 4.18 3.50
N ALA A 206 -8.99 4.29 2.73
CA ALA A 206 -10.09 5.19 3.05
C ALA A 206 -10.78 4.81 4.38
N ILE A 207 -10.98 3.52 4.63
CA ILE A 207 -11.56 3.03 5.88
C ILE A 207 -10.62 3.32 7.07
N ILE A 208 -9.33 3.00 6.94
CA ILE A 208 -8.32 3.24 7.99
C ILE A 208 -8.20 4.73 8.29
N LEU A 209 -8.16 5.57 7.25
CA LEU A 209 -8.10 7.03 7.37
C LEU A 209 -9.31 7.57 8.13
N TYR A 210 -10.52 7.13 7.76
CA TYR A 210 -11.73 7.52 8.46
C TYR A 210 -11.70 7.10 9.94
N GLN A 211 -11.42 5.82 10.21
CA GLN A 211 -11.37 5.28 11.58
C GLN A 211 -10.35 6.02 12.44
N THR A 212 -9.15 6.24 11.90
CA THR A 212 -8.06 6.93 12.60
C THR A 212 -8.41 8.39 12.88
N THR A 213 -9.00 9.08 11.91
CA THR A 213 -9.42 10.48 12.05
C THR A 213 -10.49 10.63 13.14
N ILE A 214 -11.48 9.73 13.15
CA ILE A 214 -12.53 9.71 14.19
C ILE A 214 -11.93 9.39 15.57
N HIS A 215 -10.98 8.47 15.66
CA HIS A 215 -10.31 8.15 16.91
C HIS A 215 -9.54 9.34 17.48
N ILE A 216 -8.75 10.02 16.65
CA ILE A 216 -8.01 11.23 17.05
C ILE A 216 -8.98 12.33 17.49
N LYS A 217 -10.03 12.58 16.71
CA LYS A 217 -11.05 13.59 17.05
C LYS A 217 -11.65 13.35 18.44
N LYS A 218 -12.10 12.12 18.72
CA LYS A 218 -12.68 11.75 20.02
C LYS A 218 -11.70 11.99 21.17
N ASN A 219 -10.47 11.50 21.05
CA ASN A 219 -9.45 11.68 22.09
C ASN A 219 -9.10 13.16 22.34
N LEU A 220 -9.09 13.99 21.30
CA LEU A 220 -8.83 15.42 21.46
C LEU A 220 -9.99 16.14 22.15
N THR A 221 -11.24 15.80 21.81
CA THR A 221 -12.43 16.33 22.49
C THR A 221 -12.47 15.91 23.95
N ASP A 222 -12.25 14.62 24.25
CA ASP A 222 -12.27 14.11 25.63
C ASP A 222 -11.20 14.79 26.49
N ARG A 223 -10.00 15.03 25.93
CA ARG A 223 -8.94 15.78 26.62
C ARG A 223 -9.33 17.24 26.85
N ALA A 224 -9.93 17.90 25.87
CA ALA A 224 -10.40 19.27 26.02
C ALA A 224 -11.47 19.38 27.12
N ASP A 225 -12.41 18.42 27.17
CA ASP A 225 -13.46 18.37 28.19
C ASP A 225 -12.90 18.13 29.60
N VAL A 226 -11.89 17.26 29.73
CA VAL A 226 -11.19 17.03 31.00
C VAL A 226 -10.46 18.29 31.46
N VAL A 227 -9.72 18.95 30.56
CA VAL A 227 -9.02 20.21 30.88
C VAL A 227 -10.01 21.31 31.26
N ALA A 228 -11.14 21.43 30.56
CA ALA A 228 -12.19 22.39 30.90
C ALA A 228 -12.81 22.13 32.27
N LYS A 229 -13.06 20.85 32.63
CA LYS A 229 -13.54 20.46 33.96
C LYS A 229 -12.53 20.80 35.06
N LEU A 230 -11.25 20.52 34.84
CA LEU A 230 -10.18 20.85 35.79
C LEU A 230 -10.06 22.36 36.00
N ASN A 231 -10.05 23.15 34.92
CA ASN A 231 -10.02 24.61 35.01
C ASN A 231 -11.23 25.18 35.75
N LYS A 232 -12.41 24.57 35.60
CA LYS A 232 -13.60 24.96 36.36
C LYS A 232 -13.48 24.64 37.84
N ILE A 233 -12.88 23.50 38.19
CA ILE A 233 -12.59 23.14 39.59
C ILE A 233 -11.57 24.12 40.19
N ASP A 234 -10.51 24.47 39.45
CA ASP A 234 -9.50 25.44 39.89
C ASP A 234 -10.08 26.84 40.11
N GLY A 235 -10.94 27.29 39.19
CA GLY A 235 -11.66 28.56 39.32
C GLY A 235 -12.65 28.59 40.49
N ILE A 236 -13.15 27.42 40.93
CA ILE A 236 -14.03 27.29 42.10
C ILE A 236 -13.22 27.18 43.40
N MET A 237 -12.09 26.45 43.40
CA MET A 237 -11.31 26.16 44.60
C MET A 237 -10.23 27.20 44.91
N GLY A 238 -9.86 28.08 43.97
CA GLY A 238 -8.97 29.23 44.20
C GLY A 238 -7.52 28.88 44.55
N ASP A 239 -7.20 27.62 44.90
CA ASP A 239 -5.86 27.14 45.17
C ASP A 239 -5.53 25.84 44.42
N LYS A 240 -4.25 25.62 44.17
CA LYS A 240 -3.70 24.49 43.40
C LYS A 240 -3.57 23.19 44.22
N SER A 241 -4.38 22.98 45.25
CA SER A 241 -4.31 21.80 46.15
C SER A 241 -4.47 20.45 45.44
N TRP A 242 -5.01 20.41 44.22
CA TRP A 242 -5.09 19.19 43.41
C TRP A 242 -3.73 18.74 42.84
N GLN A 243 -2.71 19.60 42.78
CA GLN A 243 -1.38 19.22 42.29
C GLN A 243 -0.67 18.21 43.21
N THR A 244 -1.12 18.09 44.46
CA THR A 244 -0.66 17.10 45.43
C THR A 244 -1.65 15.95 45.62
N TYR A 245 -2.71 15.87 44.79
CA TYR A 245 -3.67 14.78 44.84
C TYR A 245 -3.02 13.48 44.34
N VAL A 246 -2.61 12.64 45.28
CA VAL A 246 -2.23 11.24 45.01
C VAL A 246 -3.50 10.39 45.09
N PRO A 247 -3.93 9.74 43.99
CA PRO A 247 -5.07 8.84 44.04
C PRO A 247 -4.81 7.74 45.07
N LYS A 248 -5.72 7.54 46.03
CA LYS A 248 -5.67 6.34 46.87
C LYS A 248 -5.95 5.15 45.97
N ASP A 249 -4.98 4.26 45.82
CA ASP A 249 -5.18 2.97 45.17
C ASP A 249 -6.46 2.33 45.71
N ASP A 250 -7.40 2.10 44.80
CA ASP A 250 -8.69 1.51 45.08
C ASP A 250 -8.48 0.03 45.43
N LYS A 251 -8.05 -0.24 46.66
CA LYS A 251 -8.08 -1.57 47.26
C LYS A 251 -9.53 -1.99 47.44
N LYS A 252 -10.14 -2.51 46.38
CA LYS A 252 -11.34 -3.35 46.43
C LYS A 252 -10.94 -4.73 45.89
N LYS A 253 -10.70 -5.67 46.81
CA LYS A 253 -11.68 -6.67 47.28
C LYS A 253 -11.92 -7.77 46.23
N THR A 254 -11.10 -8.80 46.29
CA THR A 254 -11.47 -10.17 45.92
C THR A 254 -11.17 -11.06 47.13
N LYS A 255 -12.25 -11.40 47.85
CA LYS A 255 -12.38 -12.70 48.50
C LYS A 255 -12.95 -13.65 47.44
#